data_AF-A0AAX3QMX5-F1
#
_entry.id   AF-A0AAX3QMX5-F1
#
_cell.length_a   1.000
_cell.length_b   1.000
_cell.length_c   1.000
_cell.angle_alpha   90.00
_cell.angle_beta   90.00
_cell.angle_gamma   90.00
#
_symmetry.space_group_name_H-M   'P 1'
#
loop_
_entity.id
_entity.type
_entity.pdbx_description
1 polymer ?
#
loop_
_entity_poly.entity_id
_entity_poly.type
_entity_poly.pdbx_seq_one_letter_code
_entity_poly.pdbx_strand_id
1 'polypeptide(L)'
;MNNNNNNNNNFERFTKNNEYLIAFQEFEKELENSSDRGMVLVCGSIIDRLLHDLLKSFLIKSDNVEKDLFKSNGVLATFDAKIKMAYYLGLISKKEQQNITYLQRIRNKFAHQFLGISFESNDIANICGNFEIPKNSFVPPLIPFPDKETGELPKVELNPIKRTTSAKDRFTYAFKYIYYTLINRIAFEEIQIRDEYEKVMTAEDSMLMQIKAIENLMGYREDLTKINNHFKDNKVLEMKDKLNRYKEMHNGNLSQDVQDEIEKIESEIERIEKEDVEIQKRYEKFLLETDEHYKLFDATLKLKKYSYDVLKKSIEK
;
A
#
# COMPACT_ATOMS: atom_id res chain seq x y z
N MET A 1 6.71 20.90 1.72
CA MET A 1 5.81 21.00 0.55
C MET A 1 6.16 19.88 -0.42
N ASN A 2 5.42 18.76 -0.44
CA ASN A 2 5.35 17.82 -1.58
C ASN A 2 4.30 16.69 -1.39
N ASN A 3 3.15 16.94 -0.76
CA ASN A 3 2.13 15.89 -0.55
C ASN A 3 0.90 15.98 -1.48
N ASN A 4 0.80 16.99 -2.36
CA ASN A 4 -0.37 17.14 -3.24
C ASN A 4 -0.28 16.39 -4.59
N ASN A 5 0.85 15.74 -4.90
CA ASN A 5 1.00 15.00 -6.16
C ASN A 5 0.73 13.49 -6.06
N ASN A 6 0.57 12.92 -4.86
CA ASN A 6 0.39 11.47 -4.71
C ASN A 6 -1.07 11.01 -4.89
N ASN A 7 -2.05 11.79 -4.43
CA ASN A 7 -3.47 11.39 -4.50
C ASN A 7 -4.03 11.38 -5.94
N ASN A 8 -3.55 12.26 -6.82
CA ASN A 8 -3.92 12.24 -8.25
C ASN A 8 -3.30 11.06 -9.01
N ASN A 9 -2.23 10.46 -8.50
CA ASN A 9 -1.46 9.44 -9.23
C ASN A 9 -2.07 8.03 -9.09
N ASN A 10 -2.67 7.71 -7.93
CA ASN A 10 -3.27 6.39 -7.69
C ASN A 10 -4.52 6.15 -8.56
N PHE A 11 -5.32 7.20 -8.77
CA PHE A 11 -6.50 7.14 -9.62
C PHE A 11 -6.14 7.09 -11.11
N GLU A 12 -5.14 7.86 -11.57
CA GLU A 12 -4.61 7.73 -12.93
C GLU A 12 -4.06 6.32 -13.20
N ARG A 13 -3.34 5.70 -12.26
CA ARG A 13 -2.85 4.32 -12.40
C ARG A 13 -3.97 3.29 -12.60
N PHE A 14 -5.11 3.49 -11.93
CA PHE A 14 -6.26 2.58 -12.01
C PHE A 14 -7.14 2.81 -13.24
N THR A 15 -7.24 4.06 -13.72
CA THR A 15 -8.21 4.46 -14.76
C THR A 15 -7.60 4.74 -16.12
N LYS A 16 -6.35 5.21 -16.19
CA LYS A 16 -5.71 5.64 -17.44
C LYS A 16 -5.30 4.44 -18.29
N ASN A 17 -5.06 3.28 -17.68
CA ASN A 17 -4.84 1.99 -18.34
C ASN A 17 -5.85 0.95 -17.84
N ASN A 18 -6.98 0.82 -18.54
CA ASN A 18 -7.99 -0.24 -18.40
C ASN A 18 -7.41 -1.69 -18.54
N GLU A 19 -6.10 -1.82 -18.76
CA GLU A 19 -5.38 -3.08 -19.01
C GLU A 19 -5.56 -4.11 -17.89
N TYR A 20 -5.65 -3.72 -16.62
CA TYR A 20 -5.85 -4.67 -15.53
C TYR A 20 -7.28 -5.22 -15.49
N LEU A 21 -8.28 -4.35 -15.68
CA LEU A 21 -9.68 -4.79 -15.77
C LEU A 21 -9.89 -5.66 -17.02
N ILE A 22 -9.27 -5.28 -18.15
CA ILE A 22 -9.24 -6.08 -19.37
C ILE A 22 -8.55 -7.44 -19.11
N ALA A 23 -7.42 -7.47 -18.41
CA ALA A 23 -6.72 -8.71 -18.09
C ALA A 23 -7.58 -9.66 -17.25
N PHE A 24 -8.34 -9.14 -16.30
CA PHE A 24 -9.30 -9.95 -15.54
C PHE A 24 -10.45 -10.46 -16.41
N GLN A 25 -10.98 -9.63 -17.31
CA GLN A 25 -12.02 -10.04 -18.26
C GLN A 25 -11.52 -11.11 -19.23
N GLU A 26 -10.28 -11.00 -19.73
CA GLU A 26 -9.66 -12.04 -20.56
C GLU A 26 -9.47 -13.33 -19.80
N PHE A 27 -9.06 -13.27 -18.53
CA PHE A 27 -9.03 -14.45 -17.68
C PHE A 27 -10.41 -15.11 -17.53
N GLU A 28 -11.48 -14.34 -17.25
CA GLU A 28 -12.84 -14.90 -17.12
C GLU A 28 -13.34 -15.48 -18.46
N LYS A 29 -13.03 -14.85 -19.60
CA LYS A 29 -13.33 -15.40 -20.93
C LYS A 29 -12.64 -16.75 -21.16
N GLU A 30 -11.36 -16.85 -20.83
CA GLU A 30 -10.60 -18.09 -20.96
C GLU A 30 -11.12 -19.16 -19.99
N LEU A 31 -11.53 -18.79 -18.78
CA LEU A 31 -12.13 -19.70 -17.81
C LEU A 31 -13.44 -20.32 -18.35
N GLU A 32 -14.26 -19.52 -19.02
CA GLU A 32 -15.56 -19.96 -19.57
C GLU A 32 -15.43 -20.74 -20.89
N ASN A 33 -14.48 -20.37 -21.77
CA ASN A 33 -14.50 -20.79 -23.18
C ASN A 33 -13.23 -21.50 -23.68
N SER A 34 -12.19 -21.70 -22.85
CA SER A 34 -10.89 -22.20 -23.32
C SER A 34 -10.52 -23.61 -22.84
N SER A 35 -9.52 -24.19 -23.50
CA SER A 35 -8.79 -25.37 -23.01
C SER A 35 -7.99 -25.03 -21.74
N ASP A 36 -7.73 -26.03 -20.89
CA ASP A 36 -6.88 -25.87 -19.69
C ASP A 36 -5.54 -25.16 -19.99
N ARG A 37 -4.97 -25.38 -21.18
CA ARG A 37 -3.76 -24.71 -21.65
C ARG A 37 -3.95 -23.20 -21.83
N GLY A 38 -5.04 -22.76 -22.46
CA GLY A 38 -5.33 -21.34 -22.71
C GLY A 38 -5.37 -20.57 -21.40
N MET A 39 -6.26 -21.01 -20.50
CA MET A 39 -6.40 -20.50 -19.14
C MET A 39 -5.05 -20.41 -18.39
N VAL A 40 -4.24 -21.47 -18.37
CA VAL A 40 -2.96 -21.50 -17.66
C VAL A 40 -1.94 -20.51 -18.25
N LEU A 41 -1.85 -20.42 -19.58
CA LEU A 41 -0.91 -19.52 -20.26
C LEU A 41 -1.29 -18.05 -20.02
N VAL A 42 -2.58 -17.72 -20.08
CA VAL A 42 -3.09 -16.38 -19.77
C VAL A 42 -2.82 -16.02 -18.32
N CYS A 43 -3.15 -16.90 -17.37
CA CYS A 43 -2.86 -16.67 -15.95
C CYS A 43 -1.37 -16.36 -15.70
N GLY A 44 -0.48 -17.16 -16.29
CA GLY A 44 0.97 -16.95 -16.15
C GLY A 44 1.42 -15.60 -16.70
N SER A 45 0.89 -15.20 -17.85
CA SER A 45 1.23 -13.92 -18.49
C SER A 45 0.75 -12.72 -17.67
N ILE A 46 -0.45 -12.82 -17.09
CA ILE A 46 -1.01 -11.78 -16.21
C ILE A 46 -0.14 -11.63 -14.95
N ILE A 47 0.17 -12.70 -14.23
CA ILE A 47 0.98 -12.61 -13.01
C ILE A 47 2.40 -12.10 -13.31
N ASP A 48 2.99 -12.51 -14.44
CA ASP A 48 4.31 -12.04 -14.85
C ASP A 48 4.34 -10.52 -15.13
N ARG A 49 3.24 -9.99 -15.69
CA ARG A 49 3.05 -8.55 -15.89
C ARG A 49 2.80 -7.81 -14.58
N LEU A 50 1.98 -8.36 -13.69
CA LEU A 50 1.72 -7.74 -12.38
C LEU A 50 2.98 -7.63 -11.52
N LEU A 51 3.85 -8.64 -11.53
CA LEU A 51 5.14 -8.55 -10.84
C LEU A 51 6.06 -7.48 -11.45
N HIS A 52 6.06 -7.35 -12.78
CA HIS A 52 6.77 -6.28 -13.46
C HIS A 52 6.28 -4.91 -12.97
N ASP A 53 4.96 -4.70 -12.98
CA ASP A 53 4.36 -3.41 -12.61
C ASP A 53 4.56 -3.11 -11.12
N LEU A 54 4.45 -4.12 -10.25
CA LEU A 54 4.77 -4.01 -8.82
C LEU A 54 6.22 -3.56 -8.60
N LEU A 55 7.18 -4.24 -9.22
CA LEU A 55 8.60 -3.90 -9.09
C LEU A 55 8.88 -2.50 -9.63
N LYS A 56 8.37 -2.17 -10.81
CA LYS A 56 8.52 -0.85 -11.43
C LYS A 56 7.91 0.27 -10.59
N SER A 57 6.82 -0.02 -9.87
CA SER A 57 6.19 0.94 -8.96
C SER A 57 7.00 1.23 -7.69
N PHE A 58 7.92 0.33 -7.32
CA PHE A 58 8.79 0.47 -6.15
C PHE A 58 10.14 1.12 -6.48
N LEU A 59 10.69 0.87 -7.67
CA LEU A 59 12.00 1.37 -8.09
C LEU A 59 12.03 2.88 -8.33
N ILE A 60 13.25 3.44 -8.43
CA ILE A 60 13.46 4.84 -8.85
C ILE A 60 12.79 5.08 -10.20
N LYS A 61 12.04 6.16 -10.31
CA LYS A 61 11.42 6.57 -11.58
C LYS A 61 12.51 7.00 -12.57
N SER A 62 12.65 6.25 -13.64
CA SER A 62 13.54 6.58 -14.75
C SER A 62 13.04 5.96 -16.04
N ASP A 63 13.17 6.69 -17.15
CA ASP A 63 12.77 6.24 -18.49
C ASP A 63 13.58 5.01 -18.95
N ASN A 64 14.75 4.77 -18.34
CA ASN A 64 15.62 3.65 -18.70
C ASN A 64 15.30 2.35 -17.96
N VAL A 65 14.51 2.38 -16.87
CA VAL A 65 14.21 1.20 -16.03
C VAL A 65 13.68 0.02 -16.85
N GLU A 66 12.80 0.30 -17.81
CA GLU A 66 12.24 -0.70 -18.70
C GLU A 66 13.33 -1.42 -19.50
N LYS A 67 14.24 -0.63 -20.10
CA LYS A 67 15.31 -1.12 -20.97
C LYS A 67 16.37 -1.86 -20.17
N ASP A 68 16.74 -1.35 -19.01
CA ASP A 68 17.89 -1.82 -18.25
C ASP A 68 17.55 -3.07 -17.44
N LEU A 69 16.32 -3.18 -16.92
CA LEU A 69 15.94 -4.26 -16.01
C LEU A 69 15.06 -5.32 -16.66
N PHE A 70 14.09 -4.94 -17.50
CA PHE A 70 12.99 -5.84 -17.89
C PHE A 70 13.07 -6.38 -19.33
N LYS A 71 13.85 -5.75 -20.23
CA LYS A 71 14.09 -6.29 -21.58
C LYS A 71 15.01 -7.51 -21.56
N SER A 72 15.09 -8.26 -22.67
CA SER A 72 15.66 -9.62 -22.76
C SER A 72 17.06 -9.88 -22.16
N ASN A 73 17.89 -8.85 -21.96
CA ASN A 73 19.21 -8.98 -21.33
C ASN A 73 19.28 -8.38 -19.90
N GLY A 74 18.16 -7.89 -19.38
CA GLY A 74 18.06 -7.26 -18.08
C GLY A 74 17.95 -8.27 -16.93
N VAL A 75 18.35 -7.84 -15.73
CA VAL A 75 18.38 -8.71 -14.53
C VAL A 75 17.00 -9.14 -14.04
N LEU A 76 15.93 -8.44 -14.46
CA LEU A 76 14.52 -8.75 -14.16
C LEU A 76 13.76 -9.20 -15.43
N ALA A 77 14.46 -9.64 -16.48
CA ALA A 77 13.84 -10.08 -17.73
C ALA A 77 12.99 -11.35 -17.60
N THR A 78 13.34 -12.22 -16.64
CA THR A 78 12.69 -13.52 -16.46
C THR A 78 11.62 -13.47 -15.38
N PHE A 79 10.60 -14.30 -15.55
CA PHE A 79 9.53 -14.45 -14.56
C PHE A 79 10.11 -14.88 -13.18
N ASP A 80 11.08 -15.81 -13.15
CA ASP A 80 11.71 -16.25 -11.90
C ASP A 80 12.50 -15.12 -11.20
N ALA A 81 13.24 -14.30 -11.96
CA ALA A 81 13.94 -13.15 -11.41
C ALA A 81 12.99 -12.13 -10.77
N LYS A 82 11.86 -11.84 -11.42
CA LYS A 82 10.82 -10.95 -10.87
C LYS A 82 10.20 -11.50 -9.58
N ILE A 83 9.90 -12.81 -9.52
CA ILE A 83 9.39 -13.46 -8.30
C ILE A 83 10.37 -13.29 -7.14
N LYS A 84 11.65 -13.60 -7.38
CA LYS A 84 12.70 -13.51 -6.35
C LYS A 84 12.89 -12.07 -5.88
N MET A 85 13.00 -11.12 -6.80
CA MET A 85 13.22 -9.73 -6.45
C MET A 85 12.05 -9.16 -5.65
N ALA A 86 10.81 -9.42 -6.08
CA ALA A 86 9.63 -8.96 -5.35
C ALA A 86 9.60 -9.49 -3.91
N TYR A 87 10.01 -10.74 -3.69
CA TYR A 87 10.08 -11.33 -2.36
C TYR A 87 11.19 -10.70 -1.50
N TYR A 88 12.42 -10.57 -2.02
CA TYR A 88 13.54 -10.04 -1.25
C TYR A 88 13.43 -8.54 -0.96
N LEU A 89 12.67 -7.80 -1.77
CA LEU A 89 12.28 -6.41 -1.48
C LEU A 89 11.12 -6.29 -0.48
N GLY A 90 10.52 -7.41 -0.05
CA GLY A 90 9.39 -7.41 0.88
C GLY A 90 8.06 -7.00 0.25
N LEU A 91 7.95 -6.97 -1.08
CA LEU A 91 6.73 -6.57 -1.80
C LEU A 91 5.70 -7.70 -1.88
N ILE A 92 6.13 -8.94 -1.69
CA ILE A 92 5.28 -10.13 -1.58
C ILE A 92 5.69 -11.00 -0.39
N SER A 93 4.71 -11.68 0.20
CA SER A 93 4.95 -12.61 1.30
C SER A 93 5.61 -13.91 0.82
N LYS A 94 6.16 -14.70 1.76
CA LYS A 94 6.75 -16.01 1.43
C LYS A 94 5.72 -16.96 0.79
N LYS A 95 4.47 -16.93 1.27
CA LYS A 95 3.38 -17.77 0.75
C LYS A 95 2.99 -17.36 -0.67
N GLU A 96 2.90 -16.05 -0.92
CA GLU A 96 2.66 -15.52 -2.27
C GLU A 96 3.79 -15.92 -3.23
N GLN A 97 5.06 -15.79 -2.81
CA GLN A 97 6.22 -16.22 -3.57
C GLN A 97 6.13 -17.71 -3.96
N GLN A 98 5.75 -18.58 -3.02
CA GLN A 98 5.58 -20.02 -3.26
C GLN A 98 4.45 -20.30 -4.25
N ASN A 99 3.26 -19.72 -4.04
CA ASN A 99 2.13 -19.90 -4.93
C ASN A 99 2.46 -19.44 -6.36
N ILE A 100 3.08 -18.27 -6.53
CA ILE A 100 3.46 -17.78 -7.85
C ILE A 100 4.47 -18.72 -8.51
N THR A 101 5.42 -19.27 -7.73
CA THR A 101 6.38 -20.26 -8.23
C THR A 101 5.68 -21.55 -8.71
N TYR A 102 4.66 -22.03 -7.99
CA TYR A 102 3.86 -23.18 -8.42
C TYR A 102 3.09 -22.89 -9.71
N LEU A 103 2.46 -21.71 -9.80
CA LEU A 103 1.77 -21.26 -11.00
C LEU A 103 2.72 -21.19 -12.20
N GLN A 104 3.92 -20.62 -12.02
CA GLN A 104 4.95 -20.56 -13.06
C GLN A 104 5.37 -21.98 -13.52
N ARG A 105 5.56 -22.92 -12.59
CA ARG A 105 5.92 -24.31 -12.92
C ARG A 105 4.83 -25.01 -13.72
N ILE A 106 3.56 -24.83 -13.34
CA ILE A 106 2.42 -25.34 -14.10
C ILE A 106 2.40 -24.72 -15.50
N ARG A 107 2.51 -23.39 -15.60
CA ARG A 107 2.56 -22.67 -16.88
C ARG A 107 3.67 -23.18 -17.80
N ASN A 108 4.86 -23.40 -17.27
CA ASN A 108 5.98 -23.91 -18.06
C ASN A 108 5.71 -25.34 -18.57
N LYS A 109 5.09 -26.21 -17.76
CA LYS A 109 4.68 -27.54 -18.22
C LYS A 109 3.66 -27.45 -19.36
N PHE A 110 2.61 -26.65 -19.21
CA PHE A 110 1.59 -26.44 -20.25
C PHE A 110 2.16 -25.83 -21.55
N ALA A 111 3.21 -25.01 -21.44
CA ALA A 111 3.90 -24.39 -22.58
C ALA A 111 4.84 -25.36 -23.33
N HIS A 112 5.50 -26.28 -22.62
CA HIS A 112 6.53 -27.16 -23.21
C HIS A 112 6.03 -28.57 -23.53
N GLN A 113 4.93 -29.03 -22.92
CA GLN A 113 4.36 -30.34 -23.19
C GLN A 113 3.22 -30.22 -24.22
N PHE A 114 3.42 -30.82 -25.40
CA PHE A 114 2.50 -30.65 -26.54
C PHE A 114 1.24 -31.53 -26.46
N LEU A 115 1.34 -32.76 -25.93
CA LEU A 115 0.24 -33.73 -25.91
C LEU A 115 -0.17 -34.14 -24.49
N GLY A 116 -1.48 -34.30 -24.29
CA GLY A 116 -2.07 -34.98 -23.13
C GLY A 116 -1.94 -34.28 -21.78
N ILE A 117 -1.60 -32.99 -21.74
CA ILE A 117 -1.52 -32.22 -20.49
C ILE A 117 -2.87 -31.59 -20.11
N SER A 118 -3.27 -31.77 -18.86
CA SER A 118 -4.51 -31.24 -18.27
C SER A 118 -4.36 -31.12 -16.76
N PHE A 119 -5.38 -30.57 -16.07
CA PHE A 119 -5.40 -30.57 -14.60
C PHE A 119 -5.51 -31.96 -13.96
N GLU A 120 -5.92 -32.97 -14.73
CA GLU A 120 -5.99 -34.36 -14.27
C GLU A 120 -4.65 -35.09 -14.43
N SER A 121 -3.64 -34.45 -15.01
CA SER A 121 -2.28 -35.00 -15.05
C SER A 121 -1.71 -35.06 -13.63
N ASN A 122 -1.25 -36.23 -13.20
CA ASN A 122 -0.78 -36.45 -11.81
C ASN A 122 0.26 -35.41 -11.35
N ASP A 123 1.18 -35.00 -12.23
CA ASP A 123 2.18 -34.00 -11.91
C ASP A 123 1.60 -32.59 -11.74
N ILE A 124 0.59 -32.22 -12.53
CA ILE A 124 -0.14 -30.95 -12.39
C ILE A 124 -1.00 -30.96 -11.12
N ALA A 125 -1.78 -32.02 -10.90
CA ALA A 125 -2.62 -32.17 -9.72
C ALA A 125 -1.80 -32.12 -8.43
N ASN A 126 -0.62 -32.76 -8.41
CA ASN A 126 0.31 -32.70 -7.29
C ASN A 126 0.83 -31.28 -7.03
N ILE A 127 1.16 -30.51 -8.07
CA ILE A 127 1.59 -29.11 -7.88
C ILE A 127 0.41 -28.28 -7.34
N CYS A 128 -0.78 -28.42 -7.91
CA CYS A 128 -2.00 -27.73 -7.46
C CYS A 128 -2.35 -28.02 -6.00
N GLY A 129 -2.03 -29.22 -5.51
CA GLY A 129 -2.21 -29.59 -4.10
C GLY A 129 -1.45 -28.71 -3.11
N ASN A 130 -0.37 -28.06 -3.53
CA ASN A 130 0.48 -27.22 -2.68
C ASN A 130 0.02 -25.76 -2.59
N PHE A 131 -1.02 -25.35 -3.33
CA PHE A 131 -1.52 -23.98 -3.24
C PHE A 131 -2.15 -23.71 -1.87
N GLU A 132 -1.74 -22.62 -1.25
CA GLU A 132 -2.27 -22.18 0.04
C GLU A 132 -2.78 -20.74 -0.04
N ILE A 133 -4.01 -20.51 0.43
CA ILE A 133 -4.54 -19.16 0.62
C ILE A 133 -4.64 -18.95 2.14
N PRO A 134 -4.07 -17.86 2.71
CA PRO A 134 -4.22 -17.58 4.12
C PRO A 134 -5.70 -17.46 4.52
N LYS A 135 -6.03 -17.85 5.75
CA LYS A 135 -7.40 -17.85 6.26
C LYS A 135 -8.05 -16.48 6.02
N ASN A 136 -9.28 -16.48 5.52
CA ASN A 136 -10.09 -15.29 5.25
C ASN A 136 -9.47 -14.29 4.26
N SER A 137 -8.53 -14.72 3.41
CA SER A 137 -7.84 -13.86 2.44
C SER A 137 -8.34 -14.01 1.01
N PHE A 138 -9.25 -14.95 0.73
CA PHE A 138 -9.88 -15.05 -0.58
C PHE A 138 -11.04 -14.06 -0.70
N VAL A 139 -11.05 -13.28 -1.78
CA VAL A 139 -12.17 -12.39 -2.12
C VAL A 139 -12.91 -13.01 -3.31
N PRO A 140 -14.20 -13.41 -3.13
CA PRO A 140 -15.01 -13.89 -4.22
C PRO A 140 -15.16 -12.83 -5.32
N PRO A 141 -15.13 -13.23 -6.61
CA PRO A 141 -15.25 -12.29 -7.73
C PRO A 141 -16.64 -11.63 -7.79
N LEU A 142 -17.66 -12.32 -7.28
CA LEU A 142 -19.02 -11.82 -7.15
C LEU A 142 -19.41 -11.78 -5.68
N ILE A 143 -19.72 -10.59 -5.18
CA ILE A 143 -20.37 -10.42 -3.88
C ILE A 143 -21.88 -10.34 -4.12
N PRO A 144 -22.67 -11.33 -3.67
CA PRO A 144 -24.12 -11.32 -3.85
C PRO A 144 -24.73 -10.10 -3.15
N PHE A 145 -25.87 -9.62 -3.65
CA PHE A 145 -26.64 -8.52 -3.05
C PHE A 145 -27.32 -8.94 -1.74
N PRO A 146 -27.72 -7.97 -0.87
CA PRO A 146 -28.46 -8.30 0.34
C PRO A 146 -29.79 -8.96 -0.01
N ASP A 147 -30.28 -9.79 0.90
CA ASP A 147 -31.61 -10.37 0.78
C ASP A 147 -32.65 -9.26 0.60
N LYS A 148 -33.51 -9.40 -0.41
CA LYS A 148 -34.40 -8.31 -0.84
C LYS A 148 -35.55 -8.06 0.14
N GLU A 149 -35.91 -9.06 0.94
CA GLU A 149 -37.05 -8.99 1.86
C GLU A 149 -36.62 -8.60 3.27
N THR A 150 -35.47 -9.13 3.72
CA THR A 150 -34.97 -8.96 5.08
C THR A 150 -33.86 -7.92 5.20
N GLY A 151 -33.23 -7.53 4.08
CA GLY A 151 -32.06 -6.66 4.05
C GLY A 151 -30.80 -7.34 4.62
N GLU A 152 -30.85 -8.63 4.94
CA GLU A 152 -29.72 -9.32 5.52
C GLU A 152 -28.55 -9.45 4.55
N LEU A 153 -27.35 -9.18 5.06
CA LEU A 153 -26.12 -9.38 4.31
C LEU A 153 -25.86 -10.89 4.10
N PRO A 154 -25.57 -11.35 2.88
CA PRO A 154 -25.23 -12.74 2.62
C PRO A 154 -23.91 -13.13 3.32
N LYS A 155 -23.71 -14.42 3.53
CA LYS A 155 -22.41 -14.99 3.87
C LYS A 155 -21.75 -15.54 2.62
N VAL A 156 -20.45 -15.31 2.48
CA VAL A 156 -19.64 -15.81 1.36
C VAL A 156 -18.49 -16.68 1.83
N GLU A 157 -18.06 -17.62 1.00
CA GLU A 157 -16.90 -18.48 1.30
C GLU A 157 -15.59 -17.71 1.12
N LEU A 158 -14.81 -17.58 2.20
CA LEU A 158 -13.51 -16.91 2.22
C LEU A 158 -12.32 -17.89 2.25
N ASN A 159 -12.59 -19.20 2.32
CA ASN A 159 -11.61 -20.27 2.43
C ASN A 159 -11.96 -21.39 1.42
N PRO A 160 -11.88 -21.13 0.10
CA PRO A 160 -12.46 -22.02 -0.91
C PRO A 160 -11.66 -23.31 -1.13
N ILE A 161 -10.39 -23.38 -0.69
CA ILE A 161 -9.55 -24.57 -0.82
C ILE A 161 -9.87 -25.57 0.30
N LYS A 162 -10.50 -26.68 -0.07
CA LYS A 162 -10.89 -27.81 0.78
C LYS A 162 -10.19 -29.08 0.30
N ARG A 163 -10.21 -30.15 1.11
CA ARG A 163 -9.61 -31.45 0.72
C ARG A 163 -10.19 -32.00 -0.59
N THR A 164 -11.46 -31.73 -0.87
CA THR A 164 -12.19 -32.18 -2.06
C THR A 164 -12.08 -31.24 -3.26
N THR A 165 -11.42 -30.08 -3.13
CA THR A 165 -11.28 -29.11 -4.21
C THR A 165 -10.41 -29.67 -5.33
N SER A 166 -10.90 -29.61 -6.56
CA SER A 166 -10.22 -30.10 -7.76
C SER A 166 -8.90 -29.36 -8.02
N ALA A 167 -8.00 -29.96 -8.82
CA ALA A 167 -6.74 -29.32 -9.20
C ALA A 167 -6.97 -28.01 -9.98
N LYS A 168 -7.98 -28.00 -10.86
CA LYS A 168 -8.38 -26.82 -11.64
C LYS A 168 -8.89 -25.71 -10.72
N ASP A 169 -9.78 -26.02 -9.79
CA ASP A 169 -10.33 -25.02 -8.86
C ASP A 169 -9.25 -24.46 -7.91
N ARG A 170 -8.34 -25.31 -7.42
CA ARG A 170 -7.19 -24.87 -6.62
C ARG A 170 -6.34 -23.86 -7.36
N PHE A 171 -6.02 -24.15 -8.62
CA PHE A 171 -5.29 -23.23 -9.48
C PHE A 171 -6.05 -21.92 -9.67
N THR A 172 -7.35 -21.99 -9.99
CA THR A 172 -8.22 -20.82 -10.19
C THR A 172 -8.30 -19.94 -8.94
N TYR A 173 -8.52 -20.53 -7.76
CA TYR A 173 -8.59 -19.77 -6.51
C TYR A 173 -7.24 -19.15 -6.14
N ALA A 174 -6.14 -19.89 -6.32
CA ALA A 174 -4.81 -19.37 -6.07
C ALA A 174 -4.47 -18.20 -7.01
N PHE A 175 -4.78 -18.33 -8.31
CA PHE A 175 -4.62 -17.25 -9.27
C PHE A 175 -5.43 -16.01 -8.85
N LYS A 176 -6.73 -16.17 -8.55
CA LYS A 176 -7.60 -15.05 -8.13
C LYS A 176 -7.08 -14.35 -6.88
N TYR A 177 -6.65 -15.13 -5.87
CA TYR A 177 -6.03 -14.59 -4.66
C TYR A 177 -4.79 -13.73 -4.99
N ILE A 178 -3.83 -14.29 -5.73
CA ILE A 178 -2.60 -13.57 -6.11
C ILE A 178 -2.93 -12.33 -6.93
N TYR A 179 -3.79 -12.46 -7.93
CA TYR A 179 -4.21 -11.38 -8.81
C TYR A 179 -4.75 -10.19 -8.02
N TYR A 180 -5.75 -10.42 -7.16
CA TYR A 180 -6.36 -9.34 -6.38
C TYR A 180 -5.39 -8.75 -5.37
N THR A 181 -4.54 -9.56 -4.72
CA THR A 181 -3.51 -9.05 -3.82
C THR A 181 -2.57 -8.11 -4.56
N LEU A 182 -1.97 -8.54 -5.68
CA LEU A 182 -1.01 -7.72 -6.42
C LEU A 182 -1.64 -6.44 -6.98
N ILE A 183 -2.84 -6.52 -7.55
CA ILE A 183 -3.57 -5.33 -8.04
C ILE A 183 -3.83 -4.36 -6.91
N ASN A 184 -4.28 -4.83 -5.74
CA ASN A 184 -4.54 -3.94 -4.63
C ASN A 184 -3.26 -3.23 -4.17
N ARG A 185 -2.12 -3.92 -4.16
CA ARG A 185 -0.83 -3.29 -3.85
C ARG A 185 -0.44 -2.23 -4.88
N ILE A 186 -0.59 -2.54 -6.17
CA ILE A 186 -0.21 -1.62 -7.27
C ILE A 186 -1.13 -0.38 -7.31
N ALA A 187 -2.43 -0.56 -7.06
CA ALA A 187 -3.45 0.45 -7.29
C ALA A 187 -3.80 1.28 -6.04
N PHE A 188 -3.76 0.68 -4.85
CA PHE A 188 -4.32 1.30 -3.64
C PHE A 188 -3.34 1.39 -2.48
N GLU A 189 -2.31 0.56 -2.44
CA GLU A 189 -1.28 0.66 -1.41
C GLU A 189 -0.28 1.77 -1.77
N GLU A 190 0.08 2.61 -0.81
CA GLU A 190 1.15 3.59 -0.96
C GLU A 190 2.49 2.86 -0.98
N ILE A 191 2.81 2.22 -2.11
CA ILE A 191 4.13 1.67 -2.35
C ILE A 191 5.12 2.84 -2.32
N GLN A 192 6.04 2.81 -1.36
CA GLN A 192 7.10 3.81 -1.22
C GLN A 192 8.03 3.72 -2.42
N ILE A 193 7.74 4.50 -3.46
CA ILE A 193 8.65 4.72 -4.59
C ILE A 193 9.99 5.16 -4.00
N ARG A 194 11.07 4.51 -4.43
CA ARG A 194 12.42 4.88 -4.00
C ARG A 194 12.86 6.14 -4.73
N ASP A 195 13.31 7.14 -3.96
CA ASP A 195 14.02 8.28 -4.52
C ASP A 195 15.50 7.94 -4.73
N GLU A 196 16.12 8.64 -5.68
CA GLU A 196 17.57 8.60 -5.84
C GLU A 196 18.26 9.08 -4.57
N TYR A 197 19.40 8.47 -4.23
CA TYR A 197 20.17 8.89 -3.06
C TYR A 197 20.96 10.17 -3.39
N GLU A 198 20.41 11.32 -3.00
CA GLU A 198 21.01 12.63 -3.31
C GLU A 198 21.89 13.19 -2.18
N LYS A 199 21.94 12.52 -1.02
CA LYS A 199 22.68 13.05 0.14
C LYS A 199 24.18 13.00 -0.12
N VAL A 200 24.79 14.17 -0.32
CA VAL A 200 26.24 14.34 -0.35
C VAL A 200 26.75 14.35 1.08
N MET A 201 27.56 13.35 1.44
CA MET A 201 28.19 13.27 2.76
C MET A 201 29.59 13.86 2.67
N THR A 202 29.84 14.94 3.39
CA THR A 202 31.19 15.48 3.51
C THR A 202 32.03 14.65 4.48
N ALA A 203 33.35 14.82 4.44
CA ALA A 203 34.24 14.18 5.42
C ALA A 203 33.88 14.60 6.87
N GLU A 204 33.50 15.86 7.06
CA GLU A 204 33.03 16.39 8.35
C GLU A 204 31.71 15.71 8.79
N ASP A 205 30.71 15.59 7.90
CA ASP A 205 29.45 14.89 8.20
C ASP A 205 29.69 13.43 8.60
N SER A 206 30.62 12.75 7.92
CA SER A 206 30.98 11.36 8.23
C SER A 206 31.63 11.25 9.62
N MET A 207 32.55 12.15 9.96
CA MET A 207 33.18 12.18 11.28
C MET A 207 32.15 12.51 12.37
N LEU A 208 31.26 13.47 12.14
CA LEU A 208 30.18 13.81 13.06
C LEU A 208 29.19 12.66 13.24
N MET A 209 28.87 11.91 12.18
CA MET A 209 27.99 10.74 12.27
C MET A 209 28.63 9.61 13.08
N GLN A 210 29.94 9.38 12.89
CA GLN A 210 30.70 8.40 13.67
C GLN A 210 30.81 8.80 15.14
N ILE A 211 31.13 10.08 15.42
CA ILE A 211 31.14 10.64 16.77
C ILE A 211 29.77 10.48 17.42
N LYS A 212 28.67 10.88 16.75
CA LYS A 212 27.30 10.70 17.26
C LYS A 212 26.93 9.25 17.49
N ALA A 213 27.36 8.33 16.63
CA ALA A 213 27.10 6.90 16.84
C ALA A 213 27.82 6.38 18.10
N ILE A 214 29.09 6.79 18.29
CA ILE A 214 29.88 6.48 19.50
C ILE A 214 29.26 7.14 20.73
N GLU A 215 28.88 8.41 20.65
CA GLU A 215 28.20 9.17 21.70
C GLU A 215 26.84 8.56 22.04
N ASN A 216 26.05 8.08 21.08
CA ASN A 216 24.78 7.39 21.33
C ASN A 216 25.02 6.03 22.03
N LEU A 217 26.05 5.29 21.62
CA LEU A 217 26.48 4.07 22.31
C LEU A 217 26.97 4.36 23.74
N MET A 218 27.59 5.51 23.97
CA MET A 218 28.00 5.99 25.30
C MET A 218 26.83 6.60 26.11
N GLY A 219 25.86 7.21 25.42
CA GLY A 219 24.73 7.99 25.92
C GLY A 219 23.60 7.14 26.48
N TYR A 220 23.54 5.85 26.16
CA TYR A 220 22.69 4.87 26.85
C TYR A 220 22.94 4.85 28.38
N ARG A 221 24.11 5.33 28.83
CA ARG A 221 24.47 5.52 30.24
C ARG A 221 24.00 6.86 30.82
N GLU A 222 23.83 7.90 30.01
CA GLU A 222 23.31 9.23 30.41
C GLU A 222 21.77 9.34 30.30
N ASP A 223 21.12 8.57 29.43
CA ASP A 223 19.67 8.61 29.23
C ASP A 223 18.90 8.09 30.45
N LEU A 224 19.47 7.15 31.23
CA LEU A 224 18.96 6.80 32.57
C LEU A 224 19.03 7.99 33.55
N THR A 225 19.93 8.95 33.32
CA THR A 225 20.08 10.18 34.12
C THR A 225 19.21 11.34 33.59
N LYS A 226 18.86 11.36 32.29
CA LYS A 226 18.02 12.39 31.64
C LYS A 226 16.52 12.09 31.68
N ILE A 227 16.08 10.83 31.79
CA ILE A 227 14.67 10.49 32.10
C ILE A 227 14.20 11.17 33.40
N ASN A 228 15.10 11.37 34.37
CA ASN A 228 14.86 12.15 35.59
C ASN A 228 14.69 13.66 35.34
N ASN A 229 15.24 14.20 34.23
CA ASN A 229 15.16 15.62 33.85
C ASN A 229 14.01 15.92 32.87
N HIS A 230 13.41 14.90 32.24
CA HIS A 230 12.28 15.03 31.32
C HIS A 230 10.94 15.44 32.01
N PHE A 231 10.94 15.59 33.33
CA PHE A 231 9.90 16.31 34.08
C PHE A 231 9.84 17.83 33.79
N LYS A 232 10.71 18.39 32.93
CA LYS A 232 10.83 19.85 32.66
C LYS A 232 10.16 20.38 31.39
N ASP A 233 9.55 19.55 30.54
CA ASP A 233 9.01 19.98 29.22
C ASP A 233 7.54 20.45 29.24
N ASN A 234 7.01 20.85 30.39
CA ASN A 234 5.66 21.42 30.50
C ASN A 234 5.63 22.92 30.11
N LYS A 235 6.34 23.34 29.05
CA LYS A 235 6.79 24.73 28.89
C LYS A 235 5.87 25.70 28.12
N VAL A 236 5.02 25.26 27.19
CA VAL A 236 4.11 26.16 26.45
C VAL A 236 2.86 26.53 27.25
N LEU A 237 2.31 25.56 27.98
CA LEU A 237 1.23 25.80 28.95
C LEU A 237 1.75 26.65 30.14
N GLU A 238 2.98 26.38 30.60
CA GLU A 238 3.63 27.15 31.65
C GLU A 238 4.05 28.57 31.19
N MET A 239 4.29 28.81 29.89
CA MET A 239 4.51 30.16 29.33
C MET A 239 3.21 30.97 29.30
N LYS A 240 2.06 30.37 28.96
CA LYS A 240 0.74 31.02 29.05
C LYS A 240 0.34 31.31 30.52
N ASP A 241 0.58 30.35 31.43
CA ASP A 241 0.29 30.52 32.87
C ASP A 241 1.25 31.49 33.58
N LYS A 242 2.52 31.56 33.18
CA LYS A 242 3.49 32.54 33.71
C LYS A 242 3.14 33.95 33.24
N LEU A 243 2.79 34.14 31.97
CA LEU A 243 2.39 35.44 31.43
C LEU A 243 1.14 35.99 32.12
N ASN A 244 0.15 35.15 32.40
CA ASN A 244 -1.07 35.55 33.12
C ASN A 244 -0.79 35.92 34.59
N ARG A 245 -0.01 35.12 35.33
CA ARG A 245 0.37 35.43 36.72
C ARG A 245 1.21 36.70 36.86
N TYR A 246 2.09 36.96 35.89
CA TYR A 246 2.92 38.18 35.87
C TYR A 246 2.09 39.45 35.70
N LYS A 247 1.02 39.39 34.91
CA LYS A 247 0.06 40.49 34.74
C LYS A 247 -0.80 40.73 35.98
N GLU A 248 -1.19 39.66 36.69
CA GLU A 248 -2.00 39.75 37.92
C GLU A 248 -1.21 40.30 39.13
N MET A 249 0.06 39.91 39.31
CA MET A 249 0.88 40.35 40.45
C MET A 249 1.30 41.83 40.40
N HIS A 250 1.39 42.42 39.21
CA HIS A 250 1.90 43.79 39.04
C HIS A 250 0.83 44.89 38.99
N ASN A 251 -0.46 44.55 39.16
CA ASN A 251 -1.58 45.46 39.45
C ASN A 251 -1.55 46.81 38.68
N GLY A 252 -1.06 46.81 37.43
CA GLY A 252 -1.00 47.98 36.55
C GLY A 252 0.24 48.88 36.63
N ASN A 253 1.23 48.64 37.50
CA ASN A 253 2.46 49.45 37.54
C ASN A 253 3.66 48.72 36.90
N LEU A 254 3.60 48.52 35.59
CA LEU A 254 4.70 47.97 34.78
C LEU A 254 5.51 49.12 34.15
N SER A 255 6.84 48.99 34.05
CA SER A 255 7.65 49.96 33.30
C SER A 255 7.43 49.80 31.79
N GLN A 256 7.69 50.87 31.03
CA GLN A 256 7.45 50.89 29.58
C GLN A 256 8.19 49.77 28.84
N ASP A 257 9.46 49.51 29.19
CA ASP A 257 10.26 48.46 28.55
C ASP A 257 9.65 47.05 28.72
N VAL A 258 8.95 46.80 29.84
CA VAL A 258 8.29 45.52 30.12
C VAL A 258 6.95 45.41 29.38
N GLN A 259 6.25 46.52 29.18
CA GLN A 259 5.04 46.57 28.36
C GLN A 259 5.39 46.29 26.89
N ASP A 260 6.47 46.88 26.38
CA ASP A 260 6.93 46.71 25.00
C ASP A 260 7.38 45.26 24.70
N GLU A 261 7.93 44.56 25.71
CA GLU A 261 8.35 43.16 25.59
C GLU A 261 7.16 42.18 25.66
N ILE A 262 6.12 42.50 26.46
CA ILE A 262 4.85 41.76 26.48
C ILE A 262 4.13 41.92 25.14
N GLU A 263 4.05 43.12 24.58
CA GLU A 263 3.44 43.37 23.27
C GLU A 263 4.14 42.61 22.14
N LYS A 264 5.47 42.44 22.20
CA LYS A 264 6.21 41.59 21.24
C LYS A 264 5.83 40.12 21.33
N ILE A 265 5.68 39.58 22.54
CA ILE A 265 5.31 38.17 22.75
C ILE A 265 3.84 37.94 22.36
N GLU A 266 2.96 38.88 22.66
CA GLU A 266 1.55 38.82 22.27
C GLU A 266 1.37 38.94 20.76
N SER A 267 2.10 39.84 20.10
CA SER A 267 2.06 39.98 18.64
C SER A 267 2.63 38.76 17.91
N GLU A 268 3.62 38.07 18.48
CA GLU A 268 4.15 36.81 17.93
C GLU A 268 3.16 35.64 18.10
N ILE A 269 2.41 35.59 19.21
CA ILE A 269 1.30 34.63 19.41
C ILE A 269 0.15 34.93 18.43
N GLU A 270 -0.25 36.20 18.29
CA GLU A 270 -1.29 36.61 17.35
C GLU A 270 -0.92 36.35 15.87
N ARG A 271 0.37 36.49 15.50
CA ARG A 271 0.85 36.19 14.15
C ARG A 271 0.67 34.71 13.82
N ILE A 272 1.00 33.83 14.77
CA ILE A 272 0.85 32.37 14.63
C ILE A 272 -0.63 31.97 14.54
N GLU A 273 -1.52 32.62 15.30
CA GLU A 273 -2.97 32.37 15.24
C GLU A 273 -3.62 32.92 13.95
N LYS A 274 -3.10 34.01 13.36
CA LYS A 274 -3.61 34.60 12.09
C LYS A 274 -3.20 33.80 10.85
N GLU A 275 -2.04 33.17 10.84
CA GLU A 275 -1.58 32.34 9.71
C GLU A 275 -2.42 31.06 9.51
N ASP A 276 -3.05 30.56 10.57
CA ASP A 276 -3.91 29.35 10.55
C ASP A 276 -5.27 29.59 9.84
N VAL A 277 -5.81 30.82 9.91
CA VAL A 277 -7.13 31.18 9.36
C VAL A 277 -7.14 31.32 7.82
N GLU A 278 -6.04 31.77 7.21
CA GLU A 278 -5.87 31.88 5.75
C GLU A 278 -5.74 30.51 5.07
N ILE A 279 -5.07 29.56 5.76
CA ILE A 279 -4.92 28.17 5.32
C ILE A 279 -6.28 27.45 5.34
N GLN A 280 -7.09 27.71 6.37
CA GLN A 280 -8.43 27.13 6.52
C GLN A 280 -9.41 27.60 5.44
N LYS A 281 -9.36 28.89 5.05
CA LYS A 281 -10.15 29.44 3.93
C LYS A 281 -9.75 28.89 2.56
N ARG A 282 -8.46 28.58 2.33
CA ARG A 282 -8.02 27.88 1.10
C ARG A 282 -8.46 26.43 1.05
N TYR A 283 -8.53 25.75 2.21
CA TYR A 283 -8.99 24.37 2.33
C TYR A 283 -10.51 24.25 2.09
N GLU A 284 -11.31 25.21 2.60
CA GLU A 284 -12.76 25.26 2.37
C GLU A 284 -13.13 25.58 0.91
N LYS A 285 -12.36 26.45 0.23
CA LYS A 285 -12.54 26.75 -1.19
C LYS A 285 -12.24 25.54 -2.10
N PHE A 286 -11.23 24.74 -1.74
CA PHE A 286 -10.88 23.49 -2.45
C PHE A 286 -11.96 22.41 -2.32
N LEU A 287 -12.70 22.37 -1.20
CA LEU A 287 -13.84 21.45 -0.99
C LEU A 287 -15.10 21.80 -1.81
N LEU A 288 -15.21 23.05 -2.27
CA LEU A 288 -16.36 23.58 -3.02
C LEU A 288 -16.25 23.39 -4.55
N GLU A 289 -15.07 23.06 -5.08
CA GLU A 289 -14.79 23.02 -6.53
C GLU A 289 -14.87 21.60 -7.16
N THR A 290 -15.28 20.57 -6.40
CA THR A 290 -15.30 19.17 -6.87
C THR A 290 -16.70 18.55 -6.89
N ASP A 291 -17.55 18.88 -7.87
CA ASP A 291 -18.96 18.39 -7.87
C ASP A 291 -19.42 17.61 -9.12
N GLU A 292 -18.49 17.21 -9.99
CA GLU A 292 -18.78 16.21 -11.05
C GLU A 292 -18.02 14.88 -10.86
N HIS A 293 -16.85 14.89 -10.21
CA HIS A 293 -16.10 13.66 -9.92
C HIS A 293 -16.72 12.81 -8.80
N TYR A 294 -17.41 13.41 -7.82
CA TYR A 294 -17.94 12.70 -6.64
C TYR A 294 -19.09 11.72 -6.93
N LYS A 295 -19.83 11.88 -8.04
CA LYS A 295 -21.01 11.04 -8.35
C LYS A 295 -20.62 9.60 -8.74
N LEU A 296 -19.50 9.41 -9.42
CA LEU A 296 -18.96 8.08 -9.75
C LEU A 296 -18.29 7.40 -8.54
N PHE A 297 -17.60 8.21 -7.72
CA PHE A 297 -16.98 7.74 -6.48
C PHE A 297 -18.00 7.33 -5.43
N ASP A 298 -19.12 8.05 -5.29
CA ASP A 298 -20.18 7.69 -4.34
C ASP A 298 -20.81 6.33 -4.67
N ALA A 299 -21.07 6.05 -5.95
CA ALA A 299 -21.58 4.75 -6.39
C ALA A 299 -20.58 3.60 -6.13
N THR A 300 -19.30 3.81 -6.47
CA THR A 300 -18.24 2.81 -6.24
C THR A 300 -17.99 2.59 -4.76
N LEU A 301 -17.96 3.66 -3.97
CA LEU A 301 -17.74 3.63 -2.53
C LEU A 301 -18.89 2.90 -1.82
N LYS A 302 -20.14 3.14 -2.24
CA LYS A 302 -21.30 2.39 -1.74
C LYS A 302 -21.15 0.89 -2.00
N LEU A 303 -20.73 0.49 -3.20
CA LEU A 303 -20.48 -0.92 -3.55
C LEU A 303 -19.33 -1.52 -2.74
N LYS A 304 -18.24 -0.78 -2.51
CA LYS A 304 -17.08 -1.24 -1.72
C LYS A 304 -17.41 -1.36 -0.24
N LYS A 305 -18.15 -0.40 0.33
CA LYS A 305 -18.64 -0.47 1.73
C LYS A 305 -19.54 -1.68 1.92
N TYR A 306 -20.49 -1.88 1.00
CA TYR A 306 -21.32 -3.08 0.99
C TYR A 306 -20.50 -4.37 0.96
N SER A 307 -19.54 -4.47 0.03
CA SER A 307 -18.66 -5.63 -0.10
C SER A 307 -17.87 -5.88 1.19
N TYR A 308 -17.34 -4.82 1.80
CA TYR A 308 -16.63 -4.90 3.08
C TYR A 308 -17.50 -5.47 4.20
N ASP A 309 -18.74 -4.99 4.34
CA ASP A 309 -19.65 -5.47 5.39
C ASP A 309 -20.00 -6.96 5.21
N VAL A 310 -20.19 -7.40 3.96
CA VAL A 310 -20.41 -8.82 3.62
C VAL A 310 -19.18 -9.67 3.97
N LEU A 311 -17.97 -9.23 3.58
CA LEU A 311 -16.73 -9.92 3.89
C LEU A 311 -16.52 -10.01 5.41
N LYS A 312 -16.75 -8.92 6.14
CA LYS A 312 -16.64 -8.87 7.60
C LYS A 312 -17.61 -9.82 8.30
N LYS A 313 -18.87 -9.92 7.85
CA LYS A 313 -19.86 -10.90 8.36
C LYS A 313 -19.46 -12.36 8.08
N SER A 314 -18.64 -12.58 7.07
CA SER A 314 -18.23 -13.91 6.60
C SER A 314 -16.93 -14.42 7.25
N ILE A 315 -16.27 -13.61 8.08
CA ILE A 315 -15.07 -14.02 8.84
C ILE A 315 -15.48 -15.07 9.89
N GLU A 316 -15.00 -16.30 9.71
CA GLU A 316 -15.07 -17.34 10.74
C GLU A 316 -13.91 -17.16 11.74
N LYS A 317 -14.21 -17.13 13.03
CA LYS A 317 -13.21 -17.02 14.11
C LYS A 317 -12.20 -18.16 14.05
#